data_AF-A0A416D6A9-F1
#
_entry.id   AF-A0A416D6A9-F1
#
_cell.length_a   1.000
_cell.length_b   1.000
_cell.length_c   1.000
_cell.angle_alpha   90.00
_cell.angle_beta   90.00
_cell.angle_gamma   90.00
#
_symmetry.space_group_name_H-M   'P 1'
#
loop_
_entity.id
_entity.type
_entity.pdbx_description
1 polymer ?
#
loop_
_entity_poly.entity_id
_entity_poly.type
_entity_poly.pdbx_seq_one_letter_code
_entity_poly.pdbx_strand_id
1 'polypeptide(L)'
;MDYDFKWIRPNMSLYHIDKNSPFPITLLNSGNLADDFNKYAEDFFNAAESVIHYLGEDAAENGDIAKLDLWYFAMVYLYRQSMELLLKANIFKIVTAENDRKLIIGDIRHDLKQGYDKLLELKDLEYTDNDNANWLWKYLADISRIDKESDMFRYPFGNNLNVLFDKQTHISLAATHDNMNKAFNILSELYKTGNFTEQEYEAYLPQLIIEGGHYYQQSVVGYKYAQHSFYPYYSSYEEVGDFLKEKIVDDNKKELFMPMCYMYRNAVELGLKRIIIEDSHIERTKALKILRRKKHSILGLWNSIVDEVDKYSNAPDDDTTLNDTTQYIQAFHDFDQSSDLFRYPCNKNLQVYFSEEKVLDIENVASCFEELCNFLDAVDSMLSEIKDYEAEMASYYDYY
;
A
#
# COMPACT_ATOMS: atom_id res chain seq x y z
N MET A 1 30.18 -3.09 1.40
CA MET A 1 29.10 -4.07 1.53
C MET A 1 28.88 -4.59 0.14
N ASP A 2 29.05 -5.90 -0.09
CA ASP A 2 28.55 -6.51 -1.32
C ASP A 2 27.04 -6.31 -1.28
N TYR A 3 26.51 -5.47 -2.17
CA TYR A 3 25.08 -5.34 -2.37
C TYR A 3 24.67 -6.65 -3.05
N ASP A 4 23.91 -7.50 -2.35
CA ASP A 4 23.33 -8.70 -2.96
C ASP A 4 22.18 -8.23 -3.87
N PHE A 5 22.54 -7.70 -5.04
CA PHE A 5 21.59 -7.15 -5.99
C PHE A 5 20.75 -8.28 -6.57
N LYS A 6 19.46 -8.29 -6.20
CA LYS A 6 18.53 -9.32 -6.63
C LYS A 6 17.99 -9.01 -8.01
N TRP A 7 18.12 -9.96 -8.92
CA TRP A 7 17.66 -9.83 -10.30
C TRP A 7 16.74 -10.98 -10.69
N ILE A 8 15.94 -10.77 -11.74
CA ILE A 8 15.01 -11.76 -12.29
C ILE A 8 15.73 -13.10 -12.52
N ARG A 9 15.17 -14.18 -11.98
CA ARG A 9 15.71 -15.53 -12.11
C ARG A 9 14.82 -16.42 -12.98
N PRO A 10 15.42 -17.34 -13.75
CA PRO A 10 14.64 -18.30 -14.53
C PRO A 10 13.90 -19.27 -13.59
N ASN A 11 12.72 -19.73 -14.02
CA ASN A 11 11.90 -20.72 -13.30
C ASN A 11 11.48 -20.28 -11.88
N MET A 12 11.19 -18.99 -11.68
CA MET A 12 10.69 -18.49 -10.40
C MET A 12 9.44 -19.24 -9.93
N SER A 13 9.36 -19.48 -8.62
CA SER A 13 8.15 -19.96 -7.96
C SER A 13 7.96 -19.31 -6.60
N LEU A 14 6.80 -18.71 -6.38
CA LEU A 14 6.38 -18.22 -5.06
C LEU A 14 6.27 -19.34 -4.02
N TYR A 15 6.11 -20.59 -4.48
CA TYR A 15 5.95 -21.78 -3.65
C TYR A 15 7.26 -22.50 -3.38
N HIS A 16 8.39 -21.97 -3.86
CA HIS A 16 9.68 -22.50 -3.48
C HIS A 16 9.90 -22.29 -1.98
N ILE A 17 10.21 -23.38 -1.27
CA ILE A 17 10.55 -23.36 0.15
C ILE A 17 11.97 -23.91 0.25
N ASP A 18 12.91 -23.12 0.75
CA ASP A 18 14.26 -23.63 0.98
C ASP A 18 14.19 -24.76 2.02
N LYS A 19 14.93 -25.85 1.77
CA LYS A 19 15.01 -27.00 2.68
C LYS A 19 15.52 -26.62 4.07
N ASN A 20 16.24 -25.50 4.18
CA ASN A 20 16.75 -24.95 5.43
C ASN A 20 16.12 -23.58 5.76
N SER A 21 14.98 -23.22 5.15
CA SER A 21 14.33 -21.93 5.35
C SER A 21 14.09 -21.66 6.84
N PRO A 22 14.64 -20.57 7.41
CA PRO A 22 14.35 -20.18 8.79
C PRO A 22 12.95 -19.58 8.93
N PHE A 23 12.33 -19.17 7.82
CA PHE A 23 11.15 -18.31 7.82
C PHE A 23 9.95 -18.87 7.03
N PRO A 24 9.49 -20.11 7.32
CA PRO A 24 8.20 -20.56 6.80
C PRO A 24 7.06 -19.80 7.47
N ILE A 25 6.01 -19.54 6.70
CA ILE A 25 4.74 -19.01 7.18
C ILE A 25 3.57 -19.86 6.66
N THR A 26 2.64 -20.19 7.56
CA THR A 26 1.39 -20.86 7.21
C THR A 26 0.28 -19.82 7.14
N LEU A 27 -0.33 -19.70 5.97
CA LEU A 27 -1.49 -18.86 5.73
C LEU A 27 -2.74 -19.73 5.89
N LEU A 28 -3.58 -19.37 6.86
CA LEU A 28 -4.86 -20.01 7.12
C LEU A 28 -5.79 -18.98 7.77
N ASN A 29 -6.92 -18.70 7.12
CA ASN A 29 -7.99 -17.91 7.73
C ASN A 29 -8.97 -18.85 8.44
N SER A 30 -9.52 -18.42 9.56
CA SER A 30 -10.41 -19.24 10.39
C SER A 30 -11.77 -19.49 9.74
N GLY A 31 -12.17 -18.63 8.80
CA GLY A 31 -13.51 -18.60 8.22
C GLY A 31 -14.50 -17.80 9.07
N ASN A 32 -14.13 -17.42 10.30
CA ASN A 32 -14.86 -16.40 11.04
C ASN A 32 -14.38 -15.02 10.56
N LEU A 33 -15.12 -14.45 9.60
CA LEU A 33 -14.76 -13.16 9.01
C LEU A 33 -14.59 -12.06 10.07
N ALA A 34 -15.34 -12.03 11.17
CA ALA A 34 -15.12 -10.99 12.19
C ALA A 34 -13.70 -11.06 12.78
N ASP A 35 -13.28 -12.27 13.17
CA ASP A 35 -11.96 -12.52 13.76
C ASP A 35 -10.85 -12.37 12.71
N ASP A 36 -11.06 -12.87 11.49
CA ASP A 36 -10.07 -12.78 10.40
C ASP A 36 -9.84 -11.31 9.98
N PHE A 37 -10.90 -10.50 9.89
CA PHE A 37 -10.76 -9.06 9.62
C PHE A 37 -10.07 -8.34 10.78
N ASN A 38 -10.37 -8.69 12.03
CA ASN A 38 -9.70 -8.11 13.20
C ASN A 38 -8.20 -8.45 13.21
N LYS A 39 -7.85 -9.71 12.91
CA LYS A 39 -6.45 -10.13 12.79
C LYS A 39 -5.71 -9.31 11.75
N TYR A 40 -6.27 -9.17 10.54
CA TYR A 40 -5.63 -8.37 9.49
C TYR A 40 -5.55 -6.89 9.92
N ALA A 41 -6.56 -6.37 10.63
CA ALA A 41 -6.49 -5.01 11.16
C ALA A 41 -5.30 -4.82 12.12
N GLU A 42 -5.08 -5.75 13.05
CA GLU A 42 -3.94 -5.73 13.97
C GLU A 42 -2.61 -5.87 13.22
N ASP A 43 -2.51 -6.79 12.26
CA ASP A 43 -1.31 -7.00 11.44
C ASP A 43 -0.93 -5.70 10.69
N PHE A 44 -1.89 -5.01 10.06
CA PHE A 44 -1.66 -3.73 9.36
C PHE A 44 -1.37 -2.56 10.32
N PHE A 45 -1.98 -2.54 11.50
CA PHE A 45 -1.69 -1.54 12.53
C PHE A 45 -0.26 -1.69 13.06
N ASN A 46 0.16 -2.92 13.38
CA ASN A 46 1.51 -3.21 13.85
C ASN A 46 2.59 -2.87 12.79
N ALA A 47 2.26 -3.04 11.51
CA ALA A 47 3.12 -2.58 10.42
C ALA A 47 3.24 -1.06 10.41
N ALA A 48 2.13 -0.33 10.53
CA ALA A 48 2.15 1.14 10.60
C ALA A 48 2.95 1.66 11.79
N GLU A 49 2.74 1.07 12.97
CA GLU A 49 3.50 1.36 14.20
C GLU A 49 5.01 1.12 13.99
N SER A 50 5.39 0.00 13.37
CA SER A 50 6.80 -0.29 13.12
C SER A 50 7.45 0.77 12.22
N VAL A 51 6.72 1.24 11.21
CA VAL A 51 7.20 2.26 10.27
C VAL A 51 7.33 3.63 10.96
N ILE A 52 6.32 4.09 11.68
CA ILE A 52 6.35 5.43 12.27
C ILE A 52 7.32 5.55 13.44
N HIS A 53 7.54 4.48 14.22
CA HIS A 53 8.59 4.46 15.24
C HIS A 53 9.96 4.58 14.58
N TYR A 54 10.23 3.82 13.51
CA TYR A 54 11.47 3.98 12.75
C TYR A 54 11.65 5.41 12.20
N LEU A 55 10.57 6.03 11.68
CA LEU A 55 10.63 7.40 11.21
C LEU A 55 10.90 8.40 12.34
N GLY A 56 10.24 8.26 13.49
CA GLY A 56 10.38 9.16 14.63
C GLY A 56 11.66 8.97 15.46
N GLU A 57 12.31 7.82 15.31
CA GLU A 57 13.53 7.42 16.04
C GLU A 57 14.71 7.35 15.07
N ASP A 58 14.96 6.22 14.43
CA ASP A 58 16.14 5.97 13.61
C ASP A 58 16.31 6.96 12.45
N ALA A 59 15.27 7.21 11.66
CA ALA A 59 15.35 8.13 10.53
C ALA A 59 15.55 9.58 11.00
N ALA A 60 14.84 9.98 12.06
CA ALA A 60 14.96 11.31 12.67
C ALA A 60 16.36 11.56 13.26
N GLU A 61 16.90 10.60 14.01
CA GLU A 61 18.23 10.69 14.64
C GLU A 61 19.36 10.73 13.61
N ASN A 62 19.23 9.98 12.51
CA ASN A 62 20.20 9.95 11.43
C ASN A 62 20.01 11.07 10.39
N GLY A 63 18.94 11.86 10.50
CA GLY A 63 18.61 12.90 9.54
C GLY A 63 18.28 12.38 8.13
N ASP A 64 17.66 11.21 8.04
CA ASP A 64 17.23 10.58 6.79
C ASP A 64 15.95 11.22 6.26
N ILE A 65 16.11 12.43 5.71
CA ILE A 65 15.00 13.26 5.19
C ILE A 65 14.25 12.53 4.07
N ALA A 66 14.95 11.74 3.25
CA ALA A 66 14.31 11.00 2.18
C ALA A 66 13.25 10.03 2.73
N LYS A 67 13.58 9.24 3.75
CA LYS A 67 12.60 8.34 4.38
C LYS A 67 11.49 9.09 5.10
N LEU A 68 11.83 10.15 5.85
CA LEU A 68 10.86 11.00 6.54
C LEU A 68 9.79 11.53 5.57
N ASP A 69 10.19 11.94 4.37
CA ASP A 69 9.29 12.52 3.38
C ASP A 69 8.56 11.46 2.54
N LEU A 70 9.25 10.39 2.15
CA LEU A 70 8.72 9.37 1.24
C LEU A 70 7.81 8.37 1.97
N TRP A 71 8.24 7.80 3.09
CA TRP A 71 7.53 6.67 3.73
C TRP A 71 6.17 7.06 4.32
N TYR A 72 5.86 8.36 4.36
CA TYR A 72 4.58 8.89 4.82
C TYR A 72 3.38 8.28 4.07
N PHE A 73 3.49 8.04 2.77
CA PHE A 73 2.38 7.52 1.95
C PHE A 73 1.99 6.09 2.36
N ALA A 74 2.96 5.18 2.39
CA ALA A 74 2.75 3.80 2.82
C ALA A 74 2.32 3.73 4.30
N MET A 75 2.95 4.52 5.18
CA MET A 75 2.61 4.57 6.61
C MET A 75 1.15 4.96 6.85
N VAL A 76 0.68 6.06 6.25
CA VAL A 76 -0.71 6.49 6.39
C VAL A 76 -1.67 5.47 5.81
N TYR A 77 -1.32 4.85 4.68
CA TYR A 77 -2.11 3.78 4.10
C TYR A 77 -2.26 2.58 5.05
N LEU A 78 -1.17 2.13 5.70
CA LEU A 78 -1.20 1.00 6.64
C LEU A 78 -2.17 1.26 7.80
N TYR A 79 -2.12 2.44 8.43
CA TYR A 79 -3.10 2.85 9.44
C TYR A 79 -4.53 2.94 8.91
N ARG A 80 -4.70 3.52 7.72
CA ARG A 80 -6.03 3.66 7.11
C ARG A 80 -6.63 2.29 6.81
N GLN A 81 -5.83 1.35 6.31
CA GLN A 81 -6.25 -0.02 6.03
C GLN A 81 -6.61 -0.76 7.31
N SER A 82 -5.84 -0.60 8.39
CA SER A 82 -6.15 -1.24 9.68
C SER A 82 -7.50 -0.78 10.23
N MET A 83 -7.80 0.52 10.18
CA MET A 83 -9.10 1.05 10.59
C MET A 83 -10.26 0.55 9.72
N GLU A 84 -10.06 0.46 8.39
CA GLU A 84 -11.06 -0.09 7.48
C GLU A 84 -11.42 -1.53 7.84
N LEU A 85 -10.39 -2.36 8.07
CA LEU A 85 -10.53 -3.76 8.44
C LEU A 85 -11.21 -3.92 9.80
N LEU A 86 -10.84 -3.10 10.78
CA LEU A 86 -11.41 -3.14 12.13
C LEU A 86 -12.88 -2.71 12.17
N LEU A 87 -13.27 -1.73 11.33
CA LEU A 87 -14.67 -1.36 11.14
C LEU A 87 -15.47 -2.54 10.56
N LYS A 88 -14.93 -3.21 9.54
CA LYS A 88 -15.55 -4.40 8.93
C LYS A 88 -15.66 -5.56 9.93
N ALA A 89 -14.63 -5.79 10.74
CA ALA A 89 -14.64 -6.77 11.83
C ALA A 89 -15.77 -6.50 12.83
N ASN A 90 -15.88 -5.24 13.30
CA ASN A 90 -16.95 -4.80 14.20
C ASN A 90 -18.35 -5.04 13.62
N ILE A 91 -18.58 -4.67 12.36
CA ILE A 91 -19.86 -4.89 11.67
C ILE A 91 -20.15 -6.40 11.59
N PHE A 92 -19.17 -7.21 11.23
CA PHE A 92 -19.36 -8.66 11.05
C PHE A 92 -19.53 -9.44 12.34
N LYS A 93 -19.14 -8.86 13.48
CA LYS A 93 -19.48 -9.36 14.82
C LYS A 93 -20.99 -9.27 15.11
N ILE A 94 -21.69 -8.33 14.48
CA ILE A 94 -23.12 -8.08 14.67
C ILE A 94 -23.95 -8.73 13.55
N VAL A 95 -23.56 -8.48 12.30
CA VAL A 95 -24.28 -8.94 11.11
C VAL A 95 -23.79 -10.33 10.75
N THR A 96 -24.66 -11.33 10.82
CA THR A 96 -24.31 -12.73 10.58
C THR A 96 -24.80 -13.25 9.22
N ALA A 97 -25.88 -12.69 8.68
CA ALA A 97 -26.42 -13.07 7.38
C ALA A 97 -25.51 -12.61 6.23
N GLU A 98 -25.08 -13.53 5.37
CA GLU A 98 -24.13 -13.27 4.29
C GLU A 98 -24.63 -12.21 3.29
N ASN A 99 -25.93 -12.24 2.95
CA ASN A 99 -26.52 -11.25 2.04
C ASN A 99 -26.46 -9.84 2.62
N ASP A 100 -26.75 -9.68 3.91
CA ASP A 100 -26.70 -8.38 4.59
C ASP A 100 -25.26 -7.87 4.69
N ARG A 101 -24.30 -8.77 4.98
CA ARG A 101 -22.86 -8.45 4.94
C ARG A 101 -22.47 -7.92 3.56
N LYS A 102 -22.87 -8.59 2.48
CA LYS A 102 -22.58 -8.17 1.09
C LYS A 102 -23.16 -6.80 0.76
N LEU A 103 -24.42 -6.56 1.14
CA LEU A 103 -25.08 -5.27 0.93
C LEU A 103 -24.33 -4.16 1.68
N ILE A 104 -24.07 -4.36 2.98
CA ILE A 104 -23.41 -3.36 3.81
C ILE A 104 -22.00 -3.05 3.30
N ILE A 105 -21.18 -4.06 2.99
CA ILE A 105 -19.83 -3.84 2.44
C ILE A 105 -19.89 -3.16 1.06
N GLY A 106 -20.89 -3.49 0.24
CA GLY A 106 -21.11 -2.85 -1.06
C GLY A 106 -21.48 -1.37 -0.96
N ASP A 107 -22.20 -0.99 0.10
CA ASP A 107 -22.63 0.37 0.39
C ASP A 107 -21.49 1.21 0.99
N ILE A 108 -20.84 0.73 2.06
CA ILE A 108 -19.78 1.49 2.75
C ILE A 108 -18.45 1.47 1.99
N ARG A 109 -18.18 0.40 1.24
CA ARG A 109 -16.94 0.15 0.47
C ARG A 109 -15.67 0.34 1.30
N HIS A 110 -14.97 1.45 1.07
CA HIS A 110 -13.70 1.84 1.71
C HIS A 110 -13.85 3.11 2.55
N ASP A 111 -15.05 3.71 2.62
CA ASP A 111 -15.30 4.98 3.30
C ASP A 111 -15.40 4.73 4.82
N LEU A 112 -14.37 5.15 5.57
CA LEU A 112 -14.28 4.92 7.01
C LEU A 112 -15.43 5.58 7.78
N LYS A 113 -15.82 6.80 7.39
CA LYS A 113 -16.94 7.50 8.00
C LYS A 113 -18.26 6.77 7.80
N GLN A 114 -18.55 6.31 6.58
CA GLN A 114 -19.76 5.52 6.32
C GLN A 114 -19.73 4.18 7.05
N GLY A 115 -18.57 3.52 7.11
CA GLY A 115 -18.39 2.30 7.89
C GLY A 115 -18.69 2.52 9.38
N TYR A 116 -18.22 3.62 9.95
CA TYR A 116 -18.47 3.96 11.35
C TYR A 116 -19.93 4.35 11.60
N ASP A 117 -20.53 5.18 10.75
CA ASP A 117 -21.96 5.52 10.85
C ASP A 117 -22.83 4.26 10.82
N LYS A 118 -22.51 3.30 9.95
CA LYS A 118 -23.23 2.03 9.88
C LYS A 118 -23.03 1.20 11.15
N LEU A 119 -21.82 1.21 11.72
CA LEU A 119 -21.56 0.51 12.98
C LEU A 119 -22.35 1.12 14.15
N LEU A 120 -22.44 2.46 14.23
CA LEU A 120 -23.25 3.17 15.22
C LEU A 120 -24.73 2.78 15.11
N GLU A 121 -25.27 2.82 13.88
CA GLU A 121 -26.65 2.39 13.59
C GLU A 121 -26.91 0.95 14.04
N LEU A 122 -26.01 0.02 13.74
CA LEU A 122 -26.16 -1.39 14.10
C LEU A 122 -26.08 -1.66 15.60
N LYS A 123 -25.40 -0.80 16.36
CA LYS A 123 -25.23 -0.92 17.81
C LYS A 123 -26.23 -0.08 18.62
N ASP A 124 -27.06 0.74 17.96
CA ASP A 124 -27.91 1.75 18.60
C ASP A 124 -27.09 2.69 19.51
N LEU A 125 -25.94 3.15 18.99
CA LEU A 125 -25.03 4.09 19.66
C LEU A 125 -25.01 5.44 18.94
N GLU A 126 -24.69 6.50 19.66
CA GLU A 126 -24.52 7.82 19.09
C GLU A 126 -23.07 8.31 19.23
N TYR A 127 -22.59 9.04 18.23
CA TYR A 127 -21.27 9.69 18.32
C TYR A 127 -21.23 10.81 19.39
N THR A 128 -22.35 11.13 20.03
CA THR A 128 -22.41 12.08 21.14
C THR A 128 -22.39 11.41 22.52
N ASP A 129 -22.35 10.07 22.57
CA ASP A 129 -22.36 9.31 23.81
C ASP A 129 -21.15 9.62 24.70
N ASN A 130 -19.98 9.86 24.12
CA ASN A 130 -18.81 10.37 24.83
C ASN A 130 -17.81 11.13 23.92
N ASP A 131 -16.80 11.73 24.54
CA ASP A 131 -15.79 12.54 23.85
C ASP A 131 -14.95 11.74 22.84
N ASN A 132 -14.66 10.47 23.15
CA ASN A 132 -13.91 9.58 22.25
C ASN A 132 -14.73 9.26 20.99
N ALA A 133 -16.01 8.93 21.14
CA ALA A 133 -16.93 8.69 20.02
C ALA A 133 -17.08 9.95 19.16
N ASN A 134 -17.20 11.12 19.79
CA ASN A 134 -17.32 12.39 19.08
C ASN A 134 -16.05 12.75 18.30
N TRP A 135 -14.89 12.56 18.94
CA TRP A 135 -13.60 12.80 18.32
C TRP A 135 -13.38 11.86 17.14
N LEU A 136 -13.63 10.55 17.31
CA LEU A 136 -13.47 9.56 16.25
C LEU A 136 -14.39 9.85 15.07
N TRP A 137 -15.66 10.20 15.32
CA TRP A 137 -16.61 10.54 14.27
C TRP A 137 -16.13 11.72 13.42
N LYS A 138 -15.58 12.77 14.05
CA LYS A 138 -14.99 13.93 13.36
C LYS A 138 -13.74 13.53 12.58
N TYR A 139 -12.88 12.69 13.17
CA TYR A 139 -11.63 12.27 12.56
C TYR A 139 -11.87 11.42 11.30
N LEU A 140 -12.76 10.42 11.40
CA LEU A 140 -13.12 9.59 10.24
C LEU A 140 -13.85 10.41 9.17
N ALA A 141 -14.63 11.44 9.54
CA ALA A 141 -15.22 12.37 8.58
C ALA A 141 -14.14 13.16 7.82
N ASP A 142 -13.07 13.58 8.48
CA ASP A 142 -11.93 14.24 7.85
C ASP A 142 -11.16 13.30 6.92
N ILE A 143 -10.89 12.06 7.36
CA ILE A 143 -10.29 11.03 6.49
C ILE A 143 -11.15 10.79 5.26
N SER A 144 -12.46 10.60 5.40
CA SER A 144 -13.35 10.37 4.25
C SER A 144 -13.46 11.59 3.32
N ARG A 145 -13.30 12.81 3.84
CA ARG A 145 -13.21 14.02 3.01
C ARG A 145 -11.95 14.02 2.14
N ILE A 146 -10.85 13.48 2.65
CA ILE A 146 -9.54 13.45 1.97
C ILE A 146 -9.41 12.23 1.06
N ASP A 147 -9.64 11.03 1.60
CA ASP A 147 -9.33 9.76 0.98
C ASP A 147 -10.49 8.73 1.05
N LYS A 148 -11.68 9.16 0.64
CA LYS A 148 -12.88 8.31 0.62
C LYS A 148 -12.68 6.92 0.00
N GLU A 149 -12.02 6.87 -1.15
CA GLU A 149 -11.90 5.67 -1.98
C GLU A 149 -10.62 4.85 -1.71
N SER A 150 -9.80 5.25 -0.74
CA SER A 150 -8.50 4.62 -0.45
C SER A 150 -7.44 4.83 -1.50
N ASP A 151 -7.52 5.86 -2.32
CA ASP A 151 -6.60 6.03 -3.44
C ASP A 151 -5.51 7.10 -3.17
N MET A 152 -5.75 8.10 -2.31
CA MET A 152 -4.89 9.29 -2.22
C MET A 152 -3.49 9.03 -1.68
N PHE A 153 -3.34 8.04 -0.79
CA PHE A 153 -2.04 7.63 -0.24
C PHE A 153 -1.44 6.43 -0.99
N ARG A 154 -2.18 5.83 -1.93
CA ARG A 154 -1.70 4.72 -2.77
C ARG A 154 -1.22 5.17 -4.13
N TYR A 155 -1.75 6.27 -4.66
CA TYR A 155 -1.48 6.75 -6.00
C TYR A 155 -1.34 8.28 -6.00
N PRO A 156 -0.53 8.84 -6.92
CA PRO A 156 -0.33 10.29 -7.01
C PRO A 156 -1.56 11.10 -7.37
N PHE A 157 -2.59 10.43 -7.88
CA PHE A 157 -3.86 11.06 -8.18
C PHE A 157 -5.03 10.10 -8.02
N GLY A 158 -6.19 10.65 -7.63
CA GLY A 158 -7.42 9.90 -7.53
C GLY A 158 -8.09 9.59 -8.87
N ASN A 159 -9.26 8.97 -8.80
CA ASN A 159 -10.07 8.60 -9.96
C ASN A 159 -10.44 9.78 -10.87
N ASN A 160 -10.43 11.01 -10.34
CA ASN A 160 -10.71 12.25 -11.08
C ASN A 160 -9.44 13.06 -11.40
N LEU A 161 -8.26 12.44 -11.32
CA LEU A 161 -6.95 13.09 -11.46
C LEU A 161 -6.69 14.20 -10.43
N ASN A 162 -7.41 14.18 -9.31
CA ASN A 162 -7.17 15.08 -8.19
C ASN A 162 -5.89 14.65 -7.47
N VAL A 163 -5.00 15.61 -7.24
CA VAL A 163 -3.75 15.41 -6.48
C VAL A 163 -4.01 15.75 -5.01
N LEU A 164 -3.46 14.96 -4.09
CA LEU A 164 -3.63 15.20 -2.65
C LEU A 164 -2.81 16.41 -2.18
N PHE A 165 -1.54 16.46 -2.56
CA PHE A 165 -0.59 17.51 -2.17
C PHE A 165 -0.15 18.33 -3.38
N ASP A 166 -0.86 19.42 -3.67
CA ASP A 166 -0.58 20.35 -4.78
C ASP A 166 0.42 21.46 -4.40
N LYS A 167 0.71 21.60 -3.11
CA LYS A 167 1.69 22.49 -2.52
C LYS A 167 2.55 21.72 -1.53
N GLN A 168 3.75 22.24 -1.31
CA GLN A 168 4.63 21.72 -0.26
C GLN A 168 3.91 21.82 1.09
N THR A 169 3.79 20.69 1.77
CA THR A 169 3.05 20.54 3.03
C THR A 169 3.96 19.88 4.05
N HIS A 170 4.10 20.48 5.23
CA HIS A 170 4.96 20.02 6.32
C HIS A 170 4.09 19.35 7.36
N ILE A 171 4.05 18.02 7.41
CA ILE A 171 3.07 17.25 8.19
C ILE A 171 3.71 16.71 9.45
N SER A 172 3.07 16.93 10.61
CA SER A 172 3.56 16.40 11.88
C SER A 172 3.41 14.88 11.97
N LEU A 173 4.52 14.17 12.13
CA LEU A 173 4.52 12.71 12.34
C LEU A 173 3.95 12.35 13.70
N ALA A 174 4.27 13.10 14.76
CA ALA A 174 3.71 12.88 16.10
C ALA A 174 2.18 13.03 16.11
N ALA A 175 1.66 14.08 15.45
CA ALA A 175 0.21 14.26 15.37
C ALA A 175 -0.48 13.17 14.55
N THR A 176 0.20 12.68 13.50
CA THR A 176 -0.28 11.53 12.71
C THR A 176 -0.34 10.28 13.57
N HIS A 177 0.74 9.95 14.29
CA HIS A 177 0.85 8.81 15.20
C HIS A 177 -0.28 8.82 16.23
N ASP A 178 -0.42 9.90 16.99
CA ASP A 178 -1.33 9.96 18.13
C ASP A 178 -2.79 9.89 17.67
N ASN A 179 -3.15 10.58 16.59
CA ASN A 179 -4.49 10.53 16.04
C ASN A 179 -4.85 9.14 15.49
N MET A 180 -3.94 8.49 14.75
CA MET A 180 -4.16 7.13 14.23
C MET A 180 -4.26 6.10 15.36
N ASN A 181 -3.40 6.20 16.38
CA ASN A 181 -3.43 5.36 17.56
C ASN A 181 -4.73 5.51 18.33
N LYS A 182 -5.14 6.74 18.63
CA LYS A 182 -6.42 7.00 19.30
C LYS A 182 -7.58 6.40 18.51
N ALA A 183 -7.62 6.60 17.19
CA ALA A 183 -8.69 6.09 16.36
C ALA A 183 -8.76 4.55 16.37
N PHE A 184 -7.62 3.88 16.20
CA PHE A 184 -7.53 2.43 16.24
C PHE A 184 -7.93 1.87 17.62
N ASN A 185 -7.42 2.47 18.71
CA ASN A 185 -7.71 2.03 20.06
C ASN A 185 -9.19 2.16 20.43
N ILE A 186 -9.86 3.25 20.03
CA ILE A 186 -11.31 3.41 20.24
C ILE A 186 -12.09 2.30 19.51
N LEU A 187 -11.74 2.02 18.24
CA LEU A 187 -12.38 0.96 17.45
C LEU A 187 -12.08 -0.44 17.99
N SER A 188 -10.88 -0.65 18.53
CA SER A 188 -10.44 -1.92 19.10
C SER A 188 -11.17 -2.22 20.41
N GLU A 189 -11.32 -1.22 21.28
CA GLU A 189 -12.12 -1.36 22.50
C GLU A 189 -13.60 -1.57 22.21
N LEU A 190 -14.14 -0.89 21.18
CA LEU A 190 -15.49 -1.14 20.70
C LEU A 190 -15.66 -2.57 20.16
N TYR A 191 -14.64 -3.12 19.47
CA TYR A 191 -14.62 -4.51 19.02
C TYR A 191 -14.64 -5.48 20.19
N LYS A 192 -13.75 -5.29 21.17
CA LYS A 192 -13.57 -6.20 22.33
C LYS A 192 -14.77 -6.17 23.27
N THR A 193 -15.17 -4.98 23.71
CA THR A 193 -16.12 -4.79 24.81
C THR A 193 -17.55 -4.52 24.34
N GLY A 194 -17.71 -4.05 23.10
CA GLY A 194 -18.98 -3.62 22.55
C GLY A 194 -19.38 -2.19 22.90
N ASN A 195 -18.63 -1.50 23.78
CA ASN A 195 -18.91 -0.16 24.29
C ASN A 195 -17.81 0.84 23.91
N PHE A 196 -18.11 2.14 24.00
CA PHE A 196 -17.06 3.15 23.89
C PHE A 196 -16.15 3.15 25.11
N THR A 197 -14.86 3.30 24.85
CA THR A 197 -13.85 3.51 25.88
C THR A 197 -13.96 4.91 26.48
N GLU A 198 -13.81 5.01 27.80
CA GLU A 198 -13.65 6.26 28.55
C GLU A 198 -12.17 6.58 28.84
N GLN A 199 -11.24 5.75 28.35
CA GLN A 199 -9.81 5.99 28.49
C GLN A 199 -9.42 7.29 27.79
N GLU A 200 -8.59 8.08 28.46
CA GLU A 200 -7.95 9.24 27.85
C GLU A 200 -6.81 8.78 26.94
N TYR A 201 -6.82 9.28 25.71
CA TYR A 201 -5.76 9.08 24.72
C TYR A 201 -5.18 10.44 24.35
N GLU A 202 -3.85 10.53 24.30
CA GLU A 202 -3.17 11.66 23.69
C GLU A 202 -3.57 11.74 22.21
N ALA A 203 -3.97 12.94 21.78
CA ALA A 203 -4.37 13.21 20.41
C ALA A 203 -4.44 14.71 20.17
N TYR A 204 -4.44 15.07 18.89
CA TYR A 204 -4.56 16.42 18.41
C TYR A 204 -6.00 16.68 17.94
N LEU A 205 -6.18 17.78 17.20
CA LEU A 205 -7.42 18.03 16.47
C LEU A 205 -7.75 16.82 15.58
N PRO A 206 -9.04 16.47 15.41
CA PRO A 206 -9.47 15.32 14.62
C PRO A 206 -9.33 15.63 13.11
N GLN A 207 -8.08 15.74 12.65
CA GLN A 207 -7.67 16.01 11.28
C GLN A 207 -6.58 15.02 10.89
N LEU A 208 -6.69 14.46 9.68
CA LEU A 208 -5.70 13.52 9.15
C LEU A 208 -4.36 14.20 8.88
N ILE A 209 -4.41 15.42 8.34
CA ILE A 209 -3.23 16.21 7.99
C ILE A 209 -3.15 17.41 8.93
N ILE A 210 -2.14 17.40 9.80
CA ILE A 210 -1.83 18.50 10.72
C ILE A 210 -0.47 19.06 10.34
N GLU A 211 -0.45 20.31 9.88
CA GLU A 211 0.80 20.98 9.50
C GLU A 211 1.62 21.38 10.75
N GLY A 212 2.94 21.18 10.71
CA GLY A 212 3.88 21.54 11.77
C GLY A 212 4.76 20.38 12.23
N GLY A 213 5.25 20.46 13.47
CA GLY A 213 6.22 19.51 14.04
C GLY A 213 7.63 20.08 14.13
N HIS A 214 8.52 19.37 14.82
CA HIS A 214 9.96 19.65 14.77
C HIS A 214 10.54 19.18 13.44
N TYR A 215 11.68 19.74 13.02
CA TYR A 215 12.24 19.52 11.67
C TYR A 215 12.45 18.03 11.30
N TYR A 216 12.89 17.19 12.25
CA TYR A 216 13.05 15.74 12.06
C TYR A 216 11.85 14.92 12.56
N GLN A 217 10.74 15.57 12.86
CA GLN A 217 9.47 14.95 13.29
C GLN A 217 8.33 15.36 12.35
N GLN A 218 8.66 15.71 11.12
CA GLN A 218 7.72 16.08 10.08
C GLN A 218 8.06 15.36 8.77
N SER A 219 7.03 15.10 7.98
CA SER A 219 7.16 14.68 6.57
C SER A 219 6.87 15.88 5.67
N VAL A 220 7.73 16.13 4.68
CA VAL A 220 7.55 17.19 3.69
C VAL A 220 7.12 16.56 2.37
N VAL A 221 5.88 16.84 1.95
CA VAL A 221 5.28 16.27 0.73
C VAL A 221 4.78 17.38 -0.20
N GLY A 222 4.41 17.04 -1.44
CA GLY A 222 3.84 18.01 -2.40
C GLY A 222 4.89 18.87 -3.11
N TYR A 223 5.88 18.21 -3.72
CA TYR A 223 7.00 18.85 -4.41
C TYR A 223 6.54 19.61 -5.66
N LYS A 224 6.47 20.96 -5.56
CA LYS A 224 6.02 21.88 -6.62
C LYS A 224 6.76 21.73 -7.97
N TYR A 225 7.95 21.14 -7.98
CA TYR A 225 8.83 21.02 -9.15
C TYR A 225 9.13 19.57 -9.55
N ALA A 226 8.43 18.58 -8.98
CA ALA A 226 8.67 17.20 -9.35
C ALA A 226 8.17 16.94 -10.79
N GLN A 227 9.10 16.59 -11.68
CA GLN A 227 8.80 16.09 -13.03
C GLN A 227 8.04 14.76 -12.97
N HIS A 228 8.27 13.98 -11.90
CA HIS A 228 7.72 12.65 -11.65
C HIS A 228 6.75 12.66 -10.48
N SER A 229 5.51 12.25 -10.72
CA SER A 229 4.48 12.16 -9.68
C SER A 229 4.45 10.77 -9.04
N PHE A 230 4.85 9.72 -9.76
CA PHE A 230 4.78 8.34 -9.26
C PHE A 230 5.94 7.94 -8.35
N TYR A 231 7.15 8.47 -8.57
CA TYR A 231 8.35 8.07 -7.82
C TYR A 231 8.16 8.12 -6.29
N PRO A 232 7.64 9.22 -5.68
CA PRO A 232 7.49 9.26 -4.23
C PRO A 232 6.58 8.16 -3.66
N TYR A 233 5.54 7.79 -4.40
CA TYR A 233 4.65 6.70 -4.01
C TYR A 233 5.36 5.36 -4.21
N TYR A 234 5.96 5.14 -5.38
CA TYR A 234 6.67 3.89 -5.68
C TYR A 234 7.72 3.57 -4.60
N SER A 235 8.65 4.49 -4.35
CA SER A 235 9.73 4.31 -3.36
C SER A 235 9.18 4.15 -1.96
N SER A 236 8.12 4.87 -1.59
CA SER A 236 7.46 4.67 -0.30
C SER A 236 6.98 3.23 -0.10
N TYR A 237 6.38 2.62 -1.11
CA TYR A 237 5.82 1.27 -0.99
C TYR A 237 6.91 0.19 -1.10
N GLU A 238 7.91 0.39 -1.94
CA GLU A 238 9.04 -0.53 -2.07
C GLU A 238 9.88 -0.57 -0.78
N GLU A 239 10.38 0.59 -0.35
CA GLU A 239 11.31 0.67 0.79
C GLU A 239 10.64 0.28 2.12
N VAL A 240 9.34 0.59 2.30
CA VAL A 240 8.59 0.09 3.46
C VAL A 240 8.37 -1.43 3.36
N GLY A 241 8.24 -1.99 2.16
CA GLY A 241 8.25 -3.44 1.95
C GLY A 241 9.55 -4.08 2.45
N ASP A 242 10.69 -3.52 2.05
CA ASP A 242 12.02 -3.96 2.49
C ASP A 242 12.19 -3.86 3.99
N PHE A 243 11.79 -2.74 4.59
CA PHE A 243 11.83 -2.55 6.03
C PHE A 243 10.97 -3.56 6.79
N LEU A 244 9.75 -3.84 6.33
CA LEU A 244 8.89 -4.84 6.98
C LEU A 244 9.47 -6.24 6.85
N LYS A 245 10.11 -6.58 5.72
CA LYS A 245 10.87 -7.82 5.55
C LYS A 245 12.00 -7.92 6.58
N GLU A 246 12.80 -6.88 6.76
CA GLU A 246 13.86 -6.82 7.78
C GLU A 246 13.27 -7.08 9.18
N LYS A 247 12.16 -6.42 9.54
CA LYS A 247 11.47 -6.66 10.81
C LYS A 247 10.96 -8.09 10.98
N ILE A 248 10.52 -8.75 9.90
CA ILE A 248 10.11 -10.15 9.97
C ILE A 248 11.32 -11.07 10.22
N VAL A 249 12.44 -10.82 9.52
CA VAL A 249 13.64 -11.65 9.58
C VAL A 249 14.40 -11.46 10.90
N ASP A 250 14.63 -10.21 11.31
CA ASP A 250 15.46 -9.86 12.46
C ASP A 250 14.70 -9.96 13.78
N ASP A 251 13.44 -9.53 13.81
CA ASP A 251 12.62 -9.49 15.03
C ASP A 251 11.61 -10.66 15.13
N ASN A 252 11.56 -11.56 14.14
CA ASN A 252 10.60 -12.68 14.03
C ASN A 252 9.12 -12.23 14.08
N LYS A 253 8.82 -11.04 13.55
CA LYS A 253 7.46 -10.45 13.50
C LYS A 253 6.64 -10.95 12.31
N LYS A 254 6.35 -12.25 12.26
CA LYS A 254 5.67 -12.90 11.11
C LYS A 254 4.29 -12.33 10.78
N GLU A 255 3.63 -11.68 11.74
CA GLU A 255 2.37 -10.94 11.54
C GLU A 255 2.47 -9.85 10.46
N LEU A 256 3.67 -9.31 10.20
CA LEU A 256 3.89 -8.27 9.20
C LEU A 256 3.91 -8.80 7.75
N PHE A 257 3.81 -10.12 7.54
CA PHE A 257 3.92 -10.72 6.22
C PHE A 257 2.85 -10.23 5.22
N MET A 258 1.58 -10.17 5.62
CA MET A 258 0.51 -9.67 4.73
C MET A 258 0.69 -8.18 4.39
N PRO A 259 0.93 -7.28 5.37
CA PRO A 259 1.33 -5.90 5.10
C PRO A 259 2.53 -5.78 4.15
N MET A 260 3.63 -6.51 4.41
CA MET A 260 4.84 -6.52 3.57
C MET A 260 4.51 -6.92 2.13
N CYS A 261 3.77 -8.02 1.94
CA CYS A 261 3.38 -8.46 0.60
C CYS A 261 2.52 -7.41 -0.11
N TYR A 262 1.61 -6.74 0.61
CA TYR A 262 0.83 -5.66 0.03
C TYR A 262 1.69 -4.45 -0.35
N MET A 263 2.69 -4.08 0.48
CA MET A 263 3.62 -3.00 0.18
C MET A 263 4.32 -3.23 -1.16
N TYR A 264 4.97 -4.39 -1.31
CA TYR A 264 5.62 -4.76 -2.56
C TYR A 264 4.66 -4.89 -3.73
N ARG A 265 3.50 -5.53 -3.54
CA ARG A 265 2.51 -5.68 -4.60
C ARG A 265 2.11 -4.26 -5.09
N ASN A 266 1.86 -3.31 -4.19
CA ASN A 266 1.47 -1.96 -4.60
C ASN A 266 2.64 -1.23 -5.30
N ALA A 267 3.89 -1.44 -4.85
CA ALA A 267 5.09 -0.94 -5.53
C ALA A 267 5.18 -1.45 -6.98
N VAL A 268 5.00 -2.75 -7.23
CA VAL A 268 4.99 -3.33 -8.60
C VAL A 268 3.92 -2.68 -9.48
N GLU A 269 2.71 -2.47 -8.97
CA GLU A 269 1.66 -1.76 -9.74
C GLU A 269 2.04 -0.30 -10.01
N LEU A 270 2.65 0.39 -9.03
CA LEU A 270 3.12 1.76 -9.18
C LEU A 270 4.25 1.86 -10.20
N GLY A 271 5.24 0.96 -10.18
CA GLY A 271 6.35 0.92 -11.13
C GLY A 271 5.87 0.70 -12.56
N LEU A 272 4.96 -0.25 -12.78
CA LEU A 272 4.32 -0.44 -14.08
C LEU A 272 3.55 0.80 -14.55
N LYS A 273 2.81 1.46 -13.65
CA LYS A 273 2.08 2.69 -14.00
C LYS A 273 3.02 3.86 -14.30
N ARG A 274 4.12 4.00 -13.55
CA ARG A 274 5.19 5.00 -13.73
C ARG A 274 5.76 4.89 -15.15
N ILE A 275 6.25 3.71 -15.51
CA ILE A 275 6.76 3.41 -16.86
C ILE A 275 5.73 3.78 -17.93
N ILE A 276 4.45 3.39 -17.78
CA ILE A 276 3.43 3.68 -18.79
C ILE A 276 3.17 5.18 -18.97
N ILE A 277 3.14 5.97 -17.90
CA ILE A 277 2.65 7.36 -17.94
C ILE A 277 3.75 8.42 -18.00
N GLU A 278 4.95 8.12 -17.48
CA GLU A 278 6.08 9.05 -17.37
C GLU A 278 7.15 8.72 -18.43
N ASP A 279 7.55 7.44 -18.57
CA ASP A 279 8.78 7.09 -19.29
C ASP A 279 8.58 6.32 -20.59
N SER A 280 7.38 5.83 -20.89
CA SER A 280 7.10 5.23 -22.22
C SER A 280 6.87 6.30 -23.30
N HIS A 281 6.88 5.85 -24.55
CA HIS A 281 6.52 6.62 -25.73
C HIS A 281 5.00 6.59 -26.01
N ILE A 282 4.20 6.03 -25.10
CA ILE A 282 2.75 6.03 -25.19
C ILE A 282 2.25 7.46 -24.95
N GLU A 283 1.48 7.99 -25.91
CA GLU A 283 0.86 9.31 -25.76
C GLU A 283 0.03 9.39 -24.45
N ARG A 284 0.16 10.51 -23.72
CA ARG A 284 -0.37 10.69 -22.37
C ARG A 284 -1.86 10.37 -22.23
N THR A 285 -2.72 10.79 -23.16
CA THR A 285 -4.16 10.46 -23.10
C THR A 285 -4.42 8.96 -23.28
N LYS A 286 -3.63 8.27 -24.12
CA LYS A 286 -3.67 6.82 -24.27
C LYS A 286 -3.15 6.11 -23.01
N ALA A 287 -2.07 6.59 -22.41
CA ALA A 287 -1.51 6.07 -21.16
C ALA A 287 -2.54 6.17 -20.01
N LEU A 288 -3.17 7.33 -19.80
CA LEU A 288 -4.24 7.51 -18.81
C LEU A 288 -5.42 6.55 -19.04
N LYS A 289 -5.76 6.29 -20.31
CA LYS A 289 -6.82 5.34 -20.68
C LYS A 289 -6.42 3.88 -20.38
N ILE A 290 -5.15 3.52 -20.54
CA ILE A 290 -4.60 2.22 -20.14
C ILE A 290 -4.72 2.06 -18.62
N LEU A 291 -4.18 3.00 -17.85
CA LEU A 291 -4.24 3.01 -16.38
C LEU A 291 -5.68 2.81 -15.87
N ARG A 292 -6.64 3.57 -16.40
CA ARG A 292 -8.05 3.46 -16.00
C ARG A 292 -8.68 2.12 -16.37
N ARG A 293 -8.34 1.54 -17.52
CA ARG A 293 -8.94 0.28 -18.01
C ARG A 293 -8.35 -0.95 -17.34
N LYS A 294 -7.03 -0.94 -17.11
CA LYS A 294 -6.31 -2.07 -16.51
C LYS A 294 -6.41 -2.05 -14.99
N LYS A 295 -6.60 -0.87 -14.39
CA LYS A 295 -6.81 -0.65 -12.95
C LYS A 295 -5.71 -1.31 -12.10
N HIS A 296 -5.96 -2.52 -11.60
CA HIS A 296 -5.06 -3.31 -10.75
C HIS A 296 -4.47 -4.53 -11.45
N SER A 297 -4.77 -4.76 -12.74
CA SER A 297 -4.21 -5.90 -13.47
C SER A 297 -2.76 -5.62 -13.85
N ILE A 298 -1.82 -6.09 -13.03
CA ILE A 298 -0.37 -5.94 -13.30
C ILE A 298 0.02 -6.60 -14.63
N LEU A 299 -0.53 -7.78 -14.96
CA LEU A 299 -0.37 -8.40 -16.27
C LEU A 299 -0.94 -7.53 -17.39
N GLY A 300 -2.11 -6.93 -17.17
CA GLY A 300 -2.75 -6.06 -18.14
C GLY A 300 -1.98 -4.76 -18.39
N LEU A 301 -1.26 -4.24 -17.38
CA LEU A 301 -0.35 -3.11 -17.48
C LEU A 301 0.94 -3.52 -18.20
N TRP A 302 1.58 -4.63 -17.79
CA TRP A 302 2.77 -5.18 -18.44
C TRP A 302 2.58 -5.42 -19.94
N ASN A 303 1.51 -6.10 -20.31
CA ASN A 303 1.17 -6.38 -21.72
C ASN A 303 0.93 -5.11 -22.55
N SER A 304 0.83 -3.94 -21.92
CA SER A 304 0.70 -2.67 -22.63
C SER A 304 2.04 -1.99 -22.97
N ILE A 305 3.14 -2.43 -22.35
CA ILE A 305 4.48 -1.84 -22.52
C ILE A 305 5.56 -2.85 -22.89
N VAL A 306 5.33 -4.17 -22.76
CA VAL A 306 6.35 -5.20 -22.99
C VAL A 306 7.03 -5.10 -24.36
N ASP A 307 6.26 -4.84 -25.43
CA ASP A 307 6.81 -4.69 -26.79
C ASP A 307 7.77 -3.48 -26.91
N GLU A 308 7.53 -2.44 -26.12
CA GLU A 308 8.39 -1.25 -26.09
C GLU A 308 9.67 -1.53 -25.28
N VAL A 309 9.54 -2.21 -24.15
CA VAL A 309 10.70 -2.66 -23.36
C VAL A 309 11.60 -3.56 -24.21
N ASP A 310 11.02 -4.53 -24.92
CA ASP A 310 11.75 -5.43 -25.83
C ASP A 310 12.54 -4.64 -26.88
N LYS A 311 11.86 -3.72 -27.58
CA LYS A 311 12.44 -2.86 -28.62
C LYS A 311 13.67 -2.09 -28.14
N TYR A 312 13.67 -1.60 -26.91
CA TYR A 312 14.70 -0.70 -26.40
C TYR A 312 15.76 -1.37 -25.52
N SER A 313 15.51 -2.60 -25.05
CA SER A 313 16.42 -3.35 -24.17
C SER A 313 17.81 -3.62 -24.76
N ASN A 314 17.91 -3.73 -26.10
CA ASN A 314 19.12 -4.20 -26.81
C ASN A 314 19.69 -5.50 -26.22
N ALA A 315 18.83 -6.34 -25.63
CA ALA A 315 19.24 -7.58 -25.00
C ALA A 315 19.75 -8.59 -26.06
N PRO A 316 20.76 -9.42 -25.74
CA PRO A 316 21.17 -10.54 -26.58
C PRO A 316 20.01 -11.51 -26.88
N ASP A 317 20.05 -12.19 -28.04
CA ASP A 317 19.00 -13.14 -28.45
C ASP A 317 18.78 -14.31 -27.46
N ASP A 318 19.77 -14.62 -26.62
CA ASP A 318 19.72 -15.66 -25.59
C ASP A 318 19.34 -15.14 -24.19
N ASP A 319 19.09 -13.84 -24.03
CA ASP A 319 18.62 -13.24 -22.78
C ASP A 319 17.16 -13.63 -22.49
N THR A 320 16.93 -14.28 -21.34
CA THR A 320 15.60 -14.73 -20.94
C THR A 320 14.89 -13.76 -19.99
N THR A 321 15.54 -12.67 -19.57
CA THR A 321 15.08 -11.76 -18.52
C THR A 321 13.67 -11.24 -18.80
N LEU A 322 13.36 -10.84 -20.03
CA LEU A 322 12.03 -10.31 -20.38
C LEU A 322 10.94 -11.38 -20.30
N ASN A 323 11.23 -12.59 -20.77
CA ASN A 323 10.32 -13.73 -20.71
C ASN A 323 10.13 -14.21 -19.26
N ASP A 324 11.20 -14.24 -18.48
CA ASP A 324 11.16 -14.59 -17.06
C ASP A 324 10.39 -13.52 -16.26
N THR A 325 10.59 -12.24 -16.52
CA THR A 325 9.79 -11.15 -15.94
C THR A 325 8.30 -11.31 -16.26
N THR A 326 7.98 -11.69 -17.50
CA THR A 326 6.59 -11.95 -17.88
C THR A 326 5.99 -13.09 -17.05
N GLN A 327 6.77 -14.14 -16.75
CA GLN A 327 6.36 -15.21 -15.84
C GLN A 327 6.21 -14.72 -14.39
N TYR A 328 7.06 -13.81 -13.91
CA TYR A 328 6.89 -13.18 -12.59
C TYR A 328 5.57 -12.45 -12.48
N ILE A 329 5.30 -11.56 -13.43
CA ILE A 329 4.09 -10.75 -13.45
C ILE A 329 2.86 -11.63 -13.57
N GLN A 330 2.92 -12.69 -14.39
CA GLN A 330 1.84 -13.68 -14.48
C GLN A 330 1.61 -14.40 -13.15
N ALA A 331 2.66 -14.91 -12.50
CA ALA A 331 2.56 -15.62 -11.23
C ALA A 331 1.97 -14.73 -10.12
N PHE A 332 2.42 -13.49 -9.99
CA PHE A 332 1.84 -12.53 -9.04
C PHE A 332 0.40 -12.13 -9.42
N HIS A 333 0.09 -12.01 -10.70
CA HIS A 333 -1.27 -11.68 -11.15
C HIS A 333 -2.26 -12.80 -10.88
N ASP A 334 -1.84 -14.06 -11.07
CA ASP A 334 -2.65 -15.22 -10.76
C ASP A 334 -2.82 -15.41 -9.26
N PHE A 335 -1.81 -15.02 -8.48
CA PHE A 335 -1.88 -15.04 -7.02
C PHE A 335 -2.82 -13.96 -6.48
N ASP A 336 -2.65 -12.69 -6.87
CA ASP A 336 -3.46 -11.55 -6.40
C ASP A 336 -3.92 -10.65 -7.57
N GLN A 337 -4.94 -11.13 -8.28
CA GLN A 337 -5.43 -10.47 -9.49
C GLN A 337 -6.03 -9.09 -9.25
N SER A 338 -6.76 -8.94 -8.13
CA SER A 338 -7.58 -7.77 -7.82
C SER A 338 -6.94 -6.82 -6.81
N SER A 339 -5.68 -7.10 -6.42
CA SER A 339 -4.99 -6.39 -5.35
C SER A 339 -5.71 -6.53 -4.00
N ASP A 340 -6.44 -7.60 -3.73
CA ASP A 340 -7.27 -7.73 -2.52
C ASP A 340 -6.79 -8.84 -1.58
N LEU A 341 -6.10 -9.87 -2.09
CA LEU A 341 -5.72 -11.05 -1.32
C LEU A 341 -4.79 -10.73 -0.14
N PHE A 342 -3.83 -9.81 -0.30
CA PHE A 342 -2.93 -9.40 0.79
C PHE A 342 -3.55 -8.40 1.77
N ARG A 343 -4.74 -7.87 1.47
CA ARG A 343 -5.39 -6.81 2.26
C ARG A 343 -6.58 -7.30 3.05
N TYR A 344 -7.28 -8.30 2.55
CA TYR A 344 -8.55 -8.76 3.09
C TYR A 344 -8.52 -10.27 3.28
N PRO A 345 -9.20 -10.81 4.31
CA PRO A 345 -9.30 -12.26 4.50
C PRO A 345 -10.27 -12.93 3.52
N CYS A 346 -10.99 -12.16 2.70
CA CYS A 346 -11.96 -12.67 1.73
C CYS A 346 -12.10 -11.74 0.53
N ASN A 347 -12.60 -12.29 -0.57
CA ASN A 347 -12.91 -11.50 -1.77
C ASN A 347 -14.22 -10.70 -1.62
N LYS A 348 -14.55 -9.90 -2.64
CA LYS A 348 -15.80 -9.11 -2.71
C LYS A 348 -17.10 -9.92 -2.60
N ASN A 349 -17.05 -11.23 -2.85
CA ASN A 349 -18.19 -12.14 -2.71
C ASN A 349 -18.20 -12.82 -1.33
N LEU A 350 -17.37 -12.37 -0.38
CA LEU A 350 -17.14 -12.95 0.94
C LEU A 350 -16.64 -14.39 0.92
N GLN A 351 -16.03 -14.83 -0.20
CA GLN A 351 -15.35 -16.11 -0.26
C GLN A 351 -14.00 -15.93 0.44
N VAL A 352 -13.79 -16.71 1.50
CA VAL A 352 -12.60 -16.68 2.34
C VAL A 352 -11.38 -17.08 1.52
N TYR A 353 -10.33 -16.26 1.59
CA TYR A 353 -9.00 -16.63 1.09
C TYR A 353 -8.32 -17.54 2.10
N PHE A 354 -7.40 -18.40 1.64
CA PHE A 354 -6.67 -19.32 2.52
C PHE A 354 -7.58 -20.14 3.44
N SER A 355 -8.68 -20.68 2.90
CA SER A 355 -9.57 -21.61 3.61
C SER A 355 -8.92 -22.98 3.87
N GLU A 356 -7.82 -23.26 3.17
CA GLU A 356 -6.94 -24.39 3.38
C GLU A 356 -5.53 -23.87 3.66
N GLU A 357 -4.77 -24.62 4.46
CA GLU A 357 -3.41 -24.22 4.82
C GLU A 357 -2.54 -24.07 3.58
N LYS A 358 -1.85 -22.94 3.51
CA LYS A 358 -0.89 -22.65 2.46
C LYS A 358 0.42 -22.21 3.09
N VAL A 359 1.48 -23.00 2.85
CA VAL A 359 2.81 -22.69 3.37
C VAL A 359 3.60 -21.95 2.31
N LEU A 360 4.21 -20.83 2.70
CA LEU A 360 5.14 -20.05 1.90
C LEU A 360 6.44 -19.85 2.68
N ASP A 361 7.48 -19.48 1.93
CA ASP A 361 8.74 -19.01 2.47
C ASP A 361 8.78 -17.49 2.35
N ILE A 362 8.91 -16.82 3.50
CA ILE A 362 8.85 -15.35 3.57
C ILE A 362 9.98 -14.71 2.75
N GLU A 363 11.21 -15.20 2.91
CA GLU A 363 12.38 -14.66 2.21
C GLU A 363 12.28 -14.90 0.70
N ASN A 364 11.77 -16.06 0.29
CA ASN A 364 11.56 -16.35 -1.12
C ASN A 364 10.52 -15.40 -1.75
N VAL A 365 9.39 -15.18 -1.07
CA VAL A 365 8.34 -14.29 -1.58
C VAL A 365 8.84 -12.85 -1.65
N ALA A 366 9.51 -12.36 -0.60
CA ALA A 366 10.11 -11.03 -0.60
C ALA A 366 11.14 -10.87 -1.73
N SER A 367 12.03 -11.86 -1.89
CA SER A 367 13.02 -11.87 -2.98
C SER A 367 12.37 -11.77 -4.36
N CYS A 368 11.29 -12.51 -4.61
CA CYS A 368 10.58 -12.43 -5.88
C CYS A 368 10.03 -11.03 -6.18
N PHE A 369 9.61 -10.30 -5.14
CA PHE A 369 9.17 -8.92 -5.26
C PHE A 369 10.34 -7.96 -5.48
N GLU A 370 11.41 -8.07 -4.68
CA GLU A 370 12.64 -7.26 -4.82
C GLU A 370 13.24 -7.39 -6.23
N GLU A 371 13.34 -8.62 -6.75
CA GLU A 371 13.81 -8.91 -8.12
C GLU A 371 12.95 -8.22 -9.18
N LEU A 372 11.63 -8.17 -8.97
CA LEU A 372 10.70 -7.55 -9.90
C LEU A 372 10.73 -6.02 -9.81
N CYS A 373 10.82 -5.43 -8.61
CA CYS A 373 11.00 -3.99 -8.43
C CYS A 373 12.30 -3.51 -9.08
N ASN A 374 13.42 -4.18 -8.80
CA ASN A 374 14.72 -3.88 -9.41
C ASN A 374 14.68 -3.90 -10.95
N PHE A 375 13.99 -4.89 -11.53
CA PHE A 375 13.78 -4.93 -12.97
C PHE A 375 12.97 -3.74 -13.49
N LEU A 376 11.86 -3.41 -12.83
CA LEU A 376 11.00 -2.29 -13.23
C LEU A 376 11.73 -0.94 -13.13
N ASP A 377 12.54 -0.72 -12.09
CA ASP A 377 13.38 0.48 -11.97
C ASP A 377 14.47 0.56 -13.04
N ALA A 378 15.04 -0.57 -13.44
CA ALA A 378 16.00 -0.62 -14.55
C ALA A 378 15.33 -0.28 -15.89
N VAL A 379 14.12 -0.81 -16.14
CA VAL A 379 13.33 -0.48 -17.34
C VAL A 379 12.97 0.99 -17.38
N ASP A 380 12.55 1.54 -16.24
CA ASP A 380 12.20 2.95 -16.10
C ASP A 380 13.39 3.86 -16.40
N SER A 381 14.55 3.58 -15.77
CA SER A 381 15.80 4.31 -16.00
C SER A 381 16.20 4.26 -17.48
N MET A 382 16.16 3.06 -18.09
CA MET A 382 16.47 2.86 -19.50
C MET A 382 15.57 3.70 -20.42
N LEU A 383 14.25 3.64 -20.24
CA LEU A 383 13.32 4.36 -21.10
C LEU A 383 13.40 5.88 -20.90
N SER A 384 13.64 6.33 -19.67
CA SER A 384 13.86 7.74 -19.33
C SER A 384 15.09 8.30 -20.05
N GLU A 385 16.24 7.61 -19.96
CA GLU A 385 17.47 8.02 -20.66
C GLU A 385 17.30 8.06 -22.18
N ILE A 386 16.57 7.10 -22.75
CA ILE A 386 16.28 7.06 -24.19
C ILE A 386 15.45 8.28 -24.61
N LYS A 387 14.42 8.63 -23.84
CA LYS A 387 13.58 9.80 -24.14
C LYS A 387 14.34 11.11 -24.03
N ASP A 388 15.20 11.24 -23.03
CA ASP A 388 16.05 12.43 -22.88
C ASP A 388 16.99 12.56 -24.08
N TYR A 389 17.64 11.46 -24.50
CA TYR A 389 18.48 11.45 -25.69
C TYR A 389 17.72 11.80 -26.98
N GLU A 390 16.53 11.21 -27.20
CA GLU A 390 15.69 11.50 -28.36
C GLU A 390 15.23 12.98 -28.37
N ALA A 391 14.89 13.54 -27.20
CA ALA A 391 14.50 14.95 -27.05
C ALA A 391 15.66 15.91 -27.32
N GLU A 392 16.86 15.61 -26.81
CA GLU A 392 18.08 16.37 -27.10
C GLU A 392 18.36 16.37 -28.60
N MET A 393 18.34 15.20 -29.25
CA MET A 393 18.56 15.08 -30.69
C MET A 393 17.53 15.85 -31.51
N ALA A 394 16.24 15.78 -31.17
CA ALA A 394 15.19 16.54 -31.83
C ALA A 394 15.44 18.06 -31.71
N SER A 395 15.85 18.53 -30.54
CA SER A 395 16.18 19.94 -30.33
C SER A 395 17.33 20.39 -31.24
N TYR A 396 18.38 19.58 -31.41
CA TYR A 396 19.47 19.90 -32.33
C TYR A 396 19.01 20.04 -33.77
N TYR A 397 18.08 19.19 -34.24
CA TYR A 397 17.57 19.27 -35.61
C TYR A 397 16.62 20.46 -35.82
N ASP A 398 15.84 20.86 -34.82
CA ASP A 398 14.96 22.04 -34.90
C ASP A 398 15.72 23.38 -34.90
N TYR A 399 17.00 23.39 -34.50
CA TYR A 399 17.88 24.56 -34.56
C TYR A 399 18.51 24.80 -35.95
N TYR A 400 18.46 23.83 -36.87
CA TYR A 400 18.98 23.92 -38.25
C TYR A 400 17.84 24.01 -39.27
#